data_AF-A0A8J4EQF2-F1
#
_entry.id   AF-A0A8J4EQF2-F1
#
_cell.length_a   1.000
_cell.length_b   1.000
_cell.length_c   1.000
_cell.angle_alpha   90.00
_cell.angle_beta   90.00
_cell.angle_gamma   90.00
#
_symmetry.space_group_name_H-M   'P 1'
#
loop_
_entity.id
_entity.type
_entity.pdbx_description
1 polymer ?
#
loop_
_entity_poly.entity_id
_entity_poly.type
_entity_poly.pdbx_seq_one_letter_code
_entity_poly.pdbx_strand_id
1 'polypeptide(L)'
;MLVPDTPAPIDSARLATMRAEYASVGIAPAGLAADWHVQLGRWLTDATDAGLPEPNAMVLATVDPAGHPASRTVLLKGYDAAGLVFYTNYTSAKGAQLAANPYASVTFPWYGLHRQVQVRGPVTRVDPAESDGYFATRPRGSQLGAWSSPQSQVIDSRDVLDAAFASYAARWPEGTPVPRPPHWGGFRLAPDTVEFWQGRENRVHDRLRYRRDGAAWRLERLAP
;
A
#
# COMPACT_ATOMS: atom_id res chain seq x y z
N MET A 1 -34.48 -2.42 -31.30
CA MET A 1 -33.62 -2.40 -30.10
C MET A 1 -32.68 -1.21 -30.26
N LEU A 2 -32.95 -0.09 -29.60
CA LEU A 2 -32.10 1.10 -29.67
C LEU A 2 -30.78 0.74 -28.95
N VAL A 3 -29.67 0.79 -29.70
CA VAL A 3 -28.33 0.69 -29.11
C VAL A 3 -28.18 1.92 -28.21
N PRO A 4 -27.86 1.79 -26.91
CA PRO A 4 -27.60 2.96 -26.08
C PRO A 4 -26.43 3.74 -26.69
N ASP A 5 -26.61 5.05 -26.86
CA ASP A 5 -25.56 5.93 -27.38
C ASP A 5 -24.28 5.73 -26.56
N THR A 6 -23.20 5.34 -27.24
CA THR A 6 -21.87 5.25 -26.63
C THR A 6 -21.52 6.64 -26.10
N PRO A 7 -21.26 6.80 -24.79
CA PRO A 7 -20.91 8.11 -24.24
C PRO A 7 -19.67 8.64 -24.94
N ALA A 8 -19.70 9.93 -25.29
CA ALA A 8 -18.59 10.60 -25.95
C ALA A 8 -17.28 10.41 -25.15
N PRO A 9 -16.13 10.23 -25.84
CA PRO A 9 -14.83 10.10 -25.18
C PRO A 9 -14.58 11.25 -24.21
N ILE A 10 -13.92 10.96 -23.08
CA ILE A 10 -13.46 12.00 -22.18
C ILE A 10 -12.29 12.72 -22.84
N ASP A 11 -12.45 14.00 -23.15
CA ASP A 11 -11.42 14.86 -23.72
C ASP A 11 -10.72 15.71 -22.65
N SER A 12 -9.66 16.43 -23.06
CA SER A 12 -8.87 17.28 -22.16
C SER A 12 -9.69 18.39 -21.50
N ALA A 13 -10.69 18.94 -22.21
CA ALA A 13 -11.54 20.00 -21.68
C ALA A 13 -12.41 19.47 -20.54
N ARG A 14 -13.02 18.29 -20.72
CA ARG A 14 -13.80 17.63 -19.69
C ARG A 14 -12.95 17.19 -18.51
N LEU A 15 -11.71 16.72 -18.73
CA LEU A 15 -10.78 16.42 -17.63
C LEU A 15 -10.48 17.66 -16.78
N ALA A 16 -10.33 18.83 -17.39
CA ALA A 16 -10.05 20.07 -16.68
C ALA A 16 -11.20 20.51 -15.75
N THR A 17 -12.45 20.13 -16.06
CA THR A 17 -13.63 20.49 -15.26
C THR A 17 -13.99 19.49 -14.17
N MET A 18 -13.40 18.28 -14.16
CA MET A 18 -13.63 17.27 -13.10
C MET A 18 -13.06 17.65 -11.73
N ARG A 19 -12.49 18.85 -11.61
CA ARG A 19 -11.91 19.36 -10.38
C ARG A 19 -12.99 19.57 -9.31
N ALA A 20 -12.80 18.92 -8.17
CA ALA A 20 -13.52 19.24 -6.93
C ALA A 20 -12.79 20.32 -6.12
N GLU A 21 -13.55 21.15 -5.40
CA GLU A 21 -13.01 22.02 -4.35
C GLU A 21 -13.08 21.31 -3.00
N TYR A 22 -12.02 21.46 -2.20
CA TYR A 22 -11.88 20.75 -0.93
C TYR A 22 -12.12 21.71 0.25
N ALA A 23 -13.33 21.72 0.79
CA ALA A 23 -13.69 22.50 1.98
C ALA A 23 -13.42 21.73 3.30
N SER A 24 -12.27 21.07 3.42
CA SER A 24 -11.95 20.26 4.61
C SER A 24 -11.34 21.10 5.74
N VAL A 25 -11.49 20.68 7.00
CA VAL A 25 -10.76 21.28 8.13
C VAL A 25 -9.26 21.06 7.94
N GLY A 26 -8.47 22.13 8.00
CA GLY A 26 -7.03 22.10 7.75
C GLY A 26 -6.21 21.49 8.88
N ILE A 27 -4.90 21.38 8.67
CA ILE A 27 -3.96 20.86 9.67
C ILE A 27 -2.86 21.87 9.98
N ALA A 28 -2.48 21.92 11.26
CA ALA A 28 -1.42 22.77 11.77
C ALA A 28 -0.44 21.94 12.62
N PRO A 29 0.85 22.32 12.71
CA PRO A 29 1.84 21.57 13.48
C PRO A 29 1.41 21.26 14.92
N ALA A 30 0.74 22.20 15.61
CA ALA A 30 0.28 22.02 16.98
C ALA A 30 -0.85 20.98 17.14
N GLY A 31 -1.57 20.66 16.06
CA GLY A 31 -2.63 19.65 16.05
C GLY A 31 -2.16 18.23 15.71
N LEU A 32 -0.90 18.09 15.28
CA LEU A 32 -0.31 16.81 14.93
C LEU A 32 0.26 16.11 16.16
N ALA A 33 0.25 14.77 16.16
CA ALA A 33 0.95 14.00 17.19
C ALA A 33 2.47 14.25 17.12
N ALA A 34 3.18 14.06 18.23
CA ALA A 34 4.64 14.19 18.25
C ALA A 34 5.31 13.16 17.32
N ASP A 35 4.77 11.95 17.28
CA ASP A 35 5.28 10.84 16.48
C ASP A 35 4.43 10.58 15.24
N TRP A 36 5.10 10.32 14.10
CA TRP A 36 4.44 10.07 12.82
C TRP A 36 3.49 8.85 12.87
N HIS A 37 3.85 7.79 13.59
CA HIS A 37 3.07 6.55 13.65
C HIS A 37 1.80 6.72 14.49
N VAL A 38 1.86 7.55 15.52
CA VAL A 38 0.67 7.95 16.30
C VAL A 38 -0.25 8.80 15.43
N GLN A 39 0.29 9.75 14.65
CA GLN A 39 -0.50 10.56 13.73
C GLN A 39 -1.13 9.71 12.61
N LEU A 40 -0.39 8.74 12.07
CA LEU A 40 -0.90 7.78 11.09
C LEU A 40 -2.07 6.97 11.68
N GLY A 41 -1.94 6.48 12.91
CA GLY A 41 -3.01 5.76 13.61
C GLY A 41 -4.28 6.59 13.78
N ARG A 42 -4.16 7.88 14.09
CA ARG A 42 -5.31 8.82 14.15
C ARG A 42 -6.03 8.89 12.81
N TRP A 43 -5.32 9.17 11.71
CA TRP A 43 -5.98 9.27 10.41
C TRP A 43 -6.49 7.94 9.86
N LEU A 44 -5.85 6.82 10.21
CA LEU A 44 -6.36 5.50 9.87
C LEU A 44 -7.68 5.20 10.61
N THR A 45 -7.79 5.64 11.87
CA THR A 45 -9.05 5.58 12.64
C THR A 45 -10.11 6.43 11.97
N ASP A 46 -9.82 7.69 11.65
CA ASP A 46 -10.76 8.58 10.94
C ASP A 46 -11.23 7.97 9.61
N ALA A 47 -10.32 7.38 8.83
CA ALA A 47 -10.64 6.72 7.56
C ALA A 47 -11.54 5.48 7.74
N THR A 48 -11.36 4.76 8.85
CA THR A 48 -12.20 3.61 9.21
C THR A 48 -13.59 4.08 9.65
N ASP A 49 -13.67 5.07 10.53
CA ASP A 49 -14.92 5.61 11.06
C ASP A 49 -15.75 6.32 9.97
N ALA A 50 -15.08 6.90 8.97
CA ALA A 50 -15.73 7.45 7.77
C ALA A 50 -16.22 6.38 6.78
N GLY A 51 -15.98 5.09 7.05
CA GLY A 51 -16.42 3.99 6.20
C GLY A 51 -15.72 3.94 4.84
N LEU A 52 -14.48 4.44 4.73
CA LEU A 52 -13.74 4.36 3.47
C LEU A 52 -13.48 2.89 3.10
N PRO A 53 -13.54 2.53 1.80
CA PRO A 53 -13.18 1.19 1.36
C PRO A 53 -11.69 0.95 1.58
N GLU A 54 -11.35 -0.19 2.17
CA GLU A 54 -9.98 -0.63 2.46
C GLU A 54 -9.06 0.49 3.03
N PRO A 55 -9.34 1.04 4.23
CA PRO A 55 -8.55 2.15 4.79
C PRO A 55 -7.05 1.84 4.95
N ASN A 56 -6.71 0.56 5.09
CA ASN A 56 -5.35 0.06 5.20
C ASN A 56 -4.68 -0.25 3.84
N ALA A 57 -5.35 -0.02 2.70
CA ALA A 57 -4.75 -0.13 1.39
C ALA A 57 -3.79 1.03 1.12
N MET A 58 -2.62 0.71 0.60
CA MET A 58 -1.59 1.68 0.23
C MET A 58 -0.99 1.35 -1.14
N VAL A 59 -0.71 2.39 -1.93
CA VAL A 59 -0.08 2.25 -3.24
C VAL A 59 1.43 2.23 -3.05
N LEU A 60 2.04 1.06 -3.25
CA LEU A 60 3.48 0.84 -3.15
C LEU A 60 4.16 1.12 -4.50
N ALA A 61 5.06 2.10 -4.50
CA ALA A 61 5.99 2.37 -5.59
C ALA A 61 7.37 1.78 -5.29
N THR A 62 7.91 1.06 -6.26
CA THR A 62 9.27 0.49 -6.26
C THR A 62 9.92 0.79 -7.60
N VAL A 63 11.24 0.66 -7.70
CA VAL A 63 12.02 1.01 -8.89
C VAL A 63 12.80 -0.20 -9.38
N ASP A 64 12.81 -0.43 -10.68
CA ASP A 64 13.62 -1.49 -11.29
C ASP A 64 15.11 -1.11 -11.37
N PRO A 65 16.01 -2.05 -11.71
CA PRO A 65 17.44 -1.76 -11.83
C PRO A 65 17.79 -0.71 -12.91
N ALA A 66 16.90 -0.45 -13.86
CA ALA A 66 17.07 0.57 -14.89
C ALA A 66 16.54 1.96 -14.47
N GLY A 67 15.99 2.08 -13.25
CA GLY A 67 15.45 3.34 -12.74
C GLY A 67 13.98 3.58 -13.08
N HIS A 68 13.26 2.62 -13.67
CA HIS A 68 11.85 2.79 -14.00
C HIS A 68 10.95 2.47 -12.80
N PRO A 69 10.05 3.39 -12.40
CA PRO A 69 9.13 3.14 -11.31
C PRO A 69 7.96 2.24 -11.74
N ALA A 70 7.50 1.40 -10.82
CA ALA A 70 6.26 0.65 -10.94
C ALA A 70 5.45 0.80 -9.65
N SER A 71 4.12 0.85 -9.77
CA SER A 71 3.21 0.98 -8.63
C SER A 71 2.15 -0.12 -8.62
N ARG A 72 1.64 -0.44 -7.43
CA ARG A 72 0.51 -1.36 -7.20
C ARG A 72 -0.03 -1.20 -5.78
N THR A 73 -1.27 -1.57 -5.57
CA THR A 73 -1.85 -1.63 -4.22
C THR A 73 -1.29 -2.81 -3.43
N VAL A 74 -0.97 -2.56 -2.18
CA VAL A 74 -0.69 -3.57 -1.13
C VAL A 74 -1.45 -3.17 0.13
N LEU A 75 -1.60 -4.09 1.07
CA LEU A 75 -2.27 -3.82 2.33
C LEU A 75 -1.26 -3.63 3.45
N LEU A 76 -1.44 -2.57 4.25
CA LEU A 76 -0.78 -2.41 5.54
C LEU A 76 -1.27 -3.51 6.48
N LYS A 77 -0.33 -4.21 7.12
CA LYS A 77 -0.59 -5.32 8.04
C LYS A 77 0.00 -5.14 9.44
N GLY A 78 0.84 -4.13 9.61
CA GLY A 78 1.34 -3.68 10.88
C GLY A 78 2.02 -2.33 10.73
N TYR A 79 2.02 -1.53 11.78
CA TYR A 79 2.81 -0.30 11.85
C TYR A 79 3.20 0.00 13.29
N ASP A 80 4.39 0.55 13.46
CA ASP A 80 4.95 0.98 14.74
C ASP A 80 6.00 2.07 14.47
N ALA A 81 6.71 2.52 15.50
CA ALA A 81 7.77 3.53 15.36
C ALA A 81 8.91 3.12 14.39
N ALA A 82 9.12 1.83 14.16
CA ALA A 82 10.15 1.29 13.27
C ALA A 82 9.70 1.20 11.81
N GLY A 83 8.40 1.25 11.50
CA GLY A 83 7.92 1.36 10.12
C GLY A 83 6.59 0.68 9.82
N LEU A 84 6.36 0.47 8.52
CA LEU A 84 5.14 -0.13 7.96
C LEU A 84 5.42 -1.54 7.47
N VAL A 85 4.57 -2.51 7.81
CA VAL A 85 4.70 -3.91 7.39
C VAL A 85 3.64 -4.27 6.34
N PHE A 86 4.07 -4.92 5.27
CA PHE A 86 3.21 -5.52 4.25
C PHE A 86 3.78 -6.87 3.79
N TYR A 87 2.94 -7.73 3.22
CA TYR A 87 3.33 -9.08 2.83
C TYR A 87 3.14 -9.31 1.34
N THR A 88 4.05 -10.06 0.71
CA THR A 88 4.03 -10.31 -0.73
C THR A 88 4.79 -11.60 -1.07
N ASN A 89 4.74 -11.96 -2.35
CA ASN A 89 5.68 -12.91 -2.95
C ASN A 89 7.02 -12.20 -3.27
N TYR A 90 8.13 -12.72 -2.74
CA TYR A 90 9.50 -12.25 -2.94
C TYR A 90 10.00 -12.40 -4.38
N THR A 91 9.45 -13.34 -5.16
CA THR A 91 9.81 -13.53 -6.58
C THR A 91 8.97 -12.68 -7.54
N SER A 92 7.98 -11.95 -7.03
CA SER A 92 7.19 -11.03 -7.85
C SER A 92 8.01 -9.84 -8.36
N ALA A 93 7.47 -9.09 -9.32
CA ALA A 93 8.15 -7.90 -9.85
C ALA A 93 8.56 -6.92 -8.75
N LYS A 94 7.67 -6.64 -7.78
CA LYS A 94 8.01 -5.75 -6.64
C LYS A 94 9.06 -6.38 -5.71
N GLY A 95 9.04 -7.70 -5.54
CA GLY A 95 10.00 -8.41 -4.69
C GLY A 95 11.40 -8.38 -5.30
N ALA A 96 11.51 -8.60 -6.61
CA ALA A 96 12.76 -8.47 -7.36
C ALA A 96 13.28 -7.02 -7.36
N GLN A 97 12.39 -6.05 -7.56
CA GLN A 97 12.72 -4.62 -7.49
C GLN A 97 13.25 -4.24 -6.10
N LEU A 98 12.59 -4.66 -5.02
CA LEU A 98 13.04 -4.41 -3.64
C LEU A 98 14.34 -5.14 -3.28
N ALA A 99 14.61 -6.30 -3.89
CA ALA A 99 15.87 -7.00 -3.70
C ALA A 99 17.05 -6.25 -4.35
N ALA A 100 16.81 -5.61 -5.50
CA ALA A 100 17.83 -4.84 -6.22
C ALA A 100 17.98 -3.41 -5.67
N ASN A 101 16.87 -2.76 -5.33
CA ASN A 101 16.79 -1.42 -4.79
C ASN A 101 15.89 -1.41 -3.54
N PRO A 102 16.46 -1.55 -2.32
CA PRO A 102 15.71 -1.69 -1.08
C PRO A 102 15.20 -0.34 -0.56
N TYR A 103 14.54 0.43 -1.42
CA TYR A 103 13.93 1.71 -1.10
C TYR A 103 12.56 1.81 -1.77
N ALA A 104 11.56 2.30 -1.05
CA ALA A 104 10.20 2.40 -1.57
C ALA A 104 9.48 3.65 -1.09
N SER A 105 8.36 3.93 -1.77
CA SER A 105 7.36 4.89 -1.34
C SER A 105 6.02 4.18 -1.24
N VAL A 106 5.21 4.54 -0.24
CA VAL A 106 3.79 4.19 -0.20
C VAL A 106 2.93 5.44 -0.10
N THR A 107 1.73 5.40 -0.67
CA THR A 107 0.71 6.44 -0.51
C THR A 107 -0.60 5.81 -0.01
N PHE A 108 -1.15 6.33 1.09
CA PHE A 108 -2.52 6.06 1.52
C PHE A 108 -3.46 7.05 0.84
N PRO A 109 -4.31 6.63 -0.10
CA PRO A 109 -5.11 7.53 -0.90
C PRO A 109 -6.53 7.68 -0.32
N TRP A 110 -6.65 8.34 0.84
CA TRP A 110 -7.94 8.58 1.50
C TRP A 110 -8.72 9.73 0.83
N TYR A 111 -9.02 9.56 -0.46
CA TYR A 111 -9.66 10.57 -1.30
C TYR A 111 -10.99 11.05 -0.74
N GLY A 112 -11.80 10.16 -0.14
CA GLY A 112 -13.08 10.53 0.48
C GLY A 112 -12.94 11.49 1.67
N LEU A 113 -11.76 11.61 2.26
CA LEU A 113 -11.43 12.59 3.31
C LEU A 113 -10.55 13.73 2.79
N HIS A 114 -10.26 13.76 1.48
CA HIS A 114 -9.28 14.65 0.87
C HIS A 114 -7.92 14.59 1.59
N ARG A 115 -7.50 13.38 1.99
CA ARG A 115 -6.26 13.14 2.71
C ARG A 115 -5.35 12.21 1.93
N GLN A 116 -4.05 12.46 2.06
CA GLN A 116 -3.03 11.51 1.66
C GLN A 116 -1.96 11.41 2.73
N VAL A 117 -1.44 10.21 2.94
CA VAL A 117 -0.20 10.01 3.69
C VAL A 117 0.82 9.38 2.76
N GLN A 118 1.96 10.05 2.58
CA GLN A 118 3.09 9.52 1.82
C GLN A 118 4.20 9.12 2.77
N VAL A 119 4.70 7.89 2.63
CA VAL A 119 5.79 7.37 3.46
C VAL A 119 6.90 6.89 2.53
N ARG A 120 8.15 7.30 2.77
CA ARG A 120 9.32 6.88 1.98
C ARG A 120 10.46 6.45 2.87
N GLY A 121 11.17 5.41 2.48
CA GLY A 121 12.32 4.93 3.24
C GLY A 121 12.86 3.58 2.77
N PRO A 122 13.95 3.11 3.42
CA PRO A 122 14.50 1.79 3.20
C PRO A 122 13.52 0.68 3.52
N VAL A 123 13.64 -0.44 2.80
CA VAL A 123 12.81 -1.63 2.97
C VAL A 123 13.67 -2.84 3.29
N THR A 124 13.32 -3.57 4.34
CA THR A 124 13.97 -4.83 4.73
C THR A 124 12.94 -5.96 4.82
N ARG A 125 13.38 -7.21 4.67
CA ARG A 125 12.51 -8.35 4.98
C ARG A 125 12.28 -8.42 6.49
N VAL A 126 11.07 -8.78 6.90
CA VAL A 126 10.78 -9.08 8.31
C VAL A 126 11.39 -10.43 8.70
N ASP A 127 11.41 -10.72 10.00
CA ASP A 127 11.86 -12.00 10.50
C ASP A 127 11.04 -13.16 9.88
N PRO A 128 11.66 -14.29 9.49
CA PRO A 128 10.93 -15.44 8.99
C PRO A 128 9.80 -15.91 9.91
N ALA A 129 9.99 -15.86 11.23
CA ALA A 129 8.98 -16.23 12.21
C ALA A 129 7.79 -15.25 12.24
N GLU A 130 8.02 -13.95 12.02
CA GLU A 130 6.95 -12.97 11.84
C GLU A 130 6.12 -13.32 10.57
N SER A 131 6.81 -13.70 9.49
CA SER A 131 6.15 -14.16 8.26
C SER A 131 5.37 -15.46 8.44
N ASP A 132 5.92 -16.43 9.18
CA ASP A 132 5.25 -17.69 9.53
C ASP A 132 3.99 -17.43 10.35
N GLY A 133 4.10 -16.60 11.39
CA GLY A 133 3.00 -16.21 12.26
C GLY A 133 1.86 -15.56 11.48
N TYR A 134 2.14 -14.53 10.69
CA TYR A 134 1.11 -13.87 9.88
C TYR A 134 0.56 -14.79 8.77
N PHE A 135 1.37 -15.65 8.15
CA PHE A 135 0.87 -16.58 7.13
C PHE A 135 -0.18 -17.55 7.72
N ALA A 136 0.06 -18.05 8.93
CA ALA A 136 -0.84 -18.97 9.61
C ALA A 136 -2.23 -18.36 9.90
N THR A 137 -2.33 -17.03 10.07
CA THR A 137 -3.63 -16.35 10.31
C THR A 137 -4.43 -16.09 9.03
N ARG A 138 -3.83 -16.29 7.85
CA ARG A 138 -4.52 -16.01 6.58
C ARG A 138 -5.61 -17.05 6.32
N PRO A 139 -6.73 -16.67 5.67
CA PRO A 139 -7.72 -17.64 5.22
C PRO A 139 -7.08 -18.75 4.39
N ARG A 140 -7.56 -19.99 4.52
CA ARG A 140 -6.99 -21.15 3.81
C ARG A 140 -6.81 -20.92 2.32
N GLY A 141 -7.83 -20.36 1.64
CA GLY A 141 -7.73 -20.03 0.21
C GLY A 141 -6.60 -19.04 -0.11
N SER A 142 -6.31 -18.10 0.79
CA SER A 142 -5.17 -17.18 0.66
C SER A 142 -3.82 -17.87 0.88
N GLN A 143 -3.75 -18.86 1.78
CA GLN A 143 -2.54 -19.67 1.99
C GLN A 143 -2.24 -20.52 0.76
N LEU A 144 -3.26 -21.20 0.22
CA LEU A 144 -3.16 -21.99 -1.01
C LEU A 144 -2.80 -21.12 -2.21
N GLY A 145 -3.47 -19.98 -2.38
CA GLY A 145 -3.18 -19.04 -3.47
C GLY A 145 -1.74 -18.51 -3.48
N ALA A 146 -1.07 -18.45 -2.32
CA ALA A 146 0.34 -18.08 -2.23
C ALA A 146 1.31 -19.16 -2.78
N TRP A 147 0.88 -20.43 -2.78
CA TRP A 147 1.56 -21.52 -3.46
C TRP A 147 1.24 -21.58 -4.95
N SER A 148 -0.02 -21.34 -5.31
CA SER A 148 -0.54 -21.56 -6.67
C SER A 148 -0.12 -20.49 -7.67
N SER A 149 0.06 -19.24 -7.24
CA SER A 149 0.29 -18.12 -8.15
C SER A 149 1.79 -17.82 -8.34
N PRO A 150 2.34 -17.98 -9.56
CA PRO A 150 3.67 -17.46 -9.92
C PRO A 150 3.58 -15.94 -10.11
N GLN A 151 3.34 -15.20 -9.03
CA GLN A 151 3.00 -13.78 -9.05
C GLN A 151 3.94 -12.96 -9.94
N SER A 152 3.37 -12.22 -10.91
CA SER A 152 4.07 -11.39 -11.90
C SER A 152 4.78 -12.13 -13.05
N GLN A 153 4.64 -13.45 -13.17
CA GLN A 153 5.06 -14.18 -14.36
C GLN A 153 3.93 -14.23 -15.40
N VAL A 154 4.29 -14.32 -16.68
CA VAL A 154 3.34 -14.56 -17.76
C VAL A 154 2.83 -16.00 -17.64
N ILE A 155 1.52 -16.18 -17.77
CA ILE A 155 0.84 -17.47 -17.80
C ILE A 155 -0.11 -17.50 -18.99
N ASP A 156 -0.34 -18.69 -19.55
CA ASP A 156 -1.11 -18.83 -20.79
C ASP A 156 -2.59 -18.49 -20.62
N SER A 157 -3.17 -18.85 -19.47
CA SER A 157 -4.59 -18.65 -19.21
C SER A 157 -4.92 -18.67 -17.71
N ARG A 158 -6.17 -18.33 -17.40
CA ARG A 158 -6.73 -18.47 -16.05
C ARG A 158 -6.72 -19.93 -15.57
N ASP A 159 -6.93 -20.89 -16.47
CA ASP A 159 -7.00 -22.31 -16.12
C ASP A 159 -5.70 -22.83 -15.49
N VAL A 160 -4.55 -22.24 -15.84
CA VAL A 160 -3.26 -22.55 -15.22
C VAL A 160 -3.28 -22.27 -13.71
N LEU A 161 -3.89 -21.16 -13.28
CA LEU A 161 -4.02 -20.81 -11.86
C LEU A 161 -5.00 -21.74 -11.15
N ASP A 162 -6.13 -22.03 -11.79
CA ASP A 162 -7.18 -22.86 -11.19
C ASP A 162 -6.69 -24.31 -11.03
N ALA A 163 -5.96 -24.84 -12.01
CA ALA A 163 -5.30 -26.16 -11.92
C ALA A 163 -4.22 -26.20 -10.84
N ALA A 164 -3.36 -25.17 -10.75
CA ALA A 164 -2.36 -25.07 -9.69
C ALA A 164 -3.01 -24.97 -8.30
N PHE A 165 -4.12 -24.23 -8.18
CA PHE A 165 -4.90 -24.14 -6.95
C PHE A 165 -5.49 -25.49 -6.56
N ALA A 166 -6.13 -26.20 -7.47
CA ALA A 166 -6.67 -27.54 -7.21
C ALA A 166 -5.59 -28.55 -6.80
N SER A 167 -4.40 -28.49 -7.42
CA SER A 167 -3.26 -29.34 -7.07
C SER A 167 -2.76 -29.13 -5.63
N TYR A 168 -2.56 -27.88 -5.22
CA TYR A 168 -2.22 -27.57 -3.82
C TYR A 168 -3.39 -27.83 -2.85
N ALA A 169 -4.62 -27.63 -3.35
CA ALA A 169 -5.89 -28.18 -2.87
C ALA A 169 -5.78 -29.61 -2.33
N ALA A 170 -5.42 -30.51 -3.24
CA ALA A 170 -5.30 -31.93 -2.99
C ALA A 170 -4.07 -32.26 -2.13
N ARG A 171 -2.96 -31.53 -2.30
CA ARG A 171 -1.73 -31.72 -1.52
C ARG A 171 -1.93 -31.44 -0.03
N TRP A 172 -2.72 -30.42 0.29
CA TRP A 172 -3.10 -30.08 1.66
C TRP A 172 -4.63 -30.10 1.75
N PRO A 173 -5.25 -31.24 2.10
CA PRO A 173 -6.69 -31.35 2.30
C PRO A 173 -7.20 -30.49 3.45
N GLU A 174 -8.50 -30.18 3.47
CA GLU A 174 -9.13 -29.43 4.55
C GLU A 174 -8.81 -30.05 5.94
N GLY A 175 -8.61 -29.19 6.94
CA GLY A 175 -8.15 -29.59 8.26
C GLY A 175 -6.62 -29.79 8.40
N THR A 176 -5.85 -29.78 7.29
CA THR A 176 -4.38 -29.84 7.37
C THR A 176 -3.74 -28.45 7.31
N PRO A 177 -2.63 -28.22 8.03
CA PRO A 177 -1.89 -26.96 7.95
C PRO A 177 -1.23 -26.80 6.57
N VAL A 178 -1.36 -25.62 5.98
CA VAL A 178 -0.62 -25.24 4.77
C VAL A 178 0.66 -24.53 5.21
N PRO A 179 1.87 -25.03 4.87
CA PRO A 179 3.11 -24.35 5.23
C PRO A 179 3.27 -23.06 4.44
N ARG A 180 3.99 -22.08 4.98
CA ARG A 180 4.36 -20.87 4.23
C ARG A 180 5.31 -21.24 3.08
N PRO A 181 5.07 -20.78 1.84
CA PRO A 181 6.04 -20.95 0.76
C PRO A 181 7.35 -20.19 1.04
N PRO A 182 8.52 -20.73 0.66
CA PRO A 182 9.81 -20.06 0.88
C PRO A 182 9.93 -18.71 0.15
N HIS A 183 9.18 -18.55 -0.95
CA HIS A 183 9.11 -17.32 -1.74
C HIS A 183 8.09 -16.30 -1.20
N TRP A 184 7.45 -16.53 -0.06
CA TRP A 184 6.45 -15.60 0.48
C TRP A 184 6.84 -15.08 1.86
N GLY A 185 6.61 -13.79 2.12
CA GLY A 185 6.78 -13.21 3.45
C GLY A 185 6.63 -11.69 3.49
N GLY A 186 7.05 -11.10 4.61
CA GLY A 186 6.85 -9.69 4.92
C GLY A 186 8.04 -8.80 4.56
N PHE A 187 7.72 -7.55 4.25
CA PHE A 187 8.66 -6.45 4.18
C PHE A 187 8.26 -5.37 5.18
N ARG A 188 9.27 -4.71 5.75
CA ARG A 188 9.13 -3.52 6.58
C ARG A 188 9.74 -2.32 5.86
N LEU A 189 8.94 -1.28 5.65
CA LEU A 189 9.40 0.03 5.19
C LEU A 189 9.66 0.90 6.43
N ALA A 190 10.94 1.16 6.71
CA ALA A 190 11.35 2.05 7.80
C ALA A 190 11.46 3.49 7.26
N PRO A 191 10.63 4.44 7.72
CA PRO A 191 10.55 5.74 7.06
C PRO A 191 11.77 6.63 7.32
N ASP A 192 12.19 7.34 6.27
CA ASP A 192 12.98 8.56 6.37
C ASP A 192 12.08 9.79 6.39
N THR A 193 10.94 9.71 5.69
CA THR A 193 9.94 10.77 5.65
C THR A 193 8.52 10.21 5.72
N VAL A 194 7.64 10.94 6.42
CA VAL A 194 6.19 10.71 6.47
C VAL A 194 5.52 12.06 6.26
N GLU A 195 4.82 12.23 5.14
CA GLU A 195 4.11 13.45 4.78
C GLU A 195 2.60 13.26 4.89
N PHE A 196 1.96 14.17 5.61
CA PHE A 196 0.51 14.28 5.75
C PHE A 196 0.04 15.45 4.89
N TRP A 197 -0.82 15.14 3.92
CA TRP A 197 -1.42 16.09 3.01
C TRP A 197 -2.93 16.18 3.27
N GLN A 198 -3.45 17.39 3.41
CA GLN A 198 -4.88 17.68 3.58
C GLN A 198 -5.34 18.68 2.51
N GLY A 199 -6.38 18.30 1.77
CA GLY A 199 -6.94 19.11 0.69
C GLY A 199 -7.63 20.37 1.20
N ARG A 200 -7.14 21.55 0.85
CA ARG A 200 -7.77 22.85 1.14
C ARG A 200 -8.30 23.53 -0.12
N GLU A 201 -9.12 24.55 0.09
CA GLU A 201 -9.61 25.46 -0.94
C GLU A 201 -8.45 26.15 -1.68
N ASN A 202 -8.73 26.64 -2.89
CA ASN A 202 -7.80 27.42 -3.71
C ASN A 202 -6.44 26.75 -3.99
N ARG A 203 -6.34 25.42 -3.83
CA ARG A 203 -5.10 24.63 -3.97
C ARG A 203 -4.01 24.95 -2.96
N VAL A 204 -4.34 25.69 -1.90
CA VAL A 204 -3.38 26.02 -0.84
C VAL A 204 -3.41 24.92 0.22
N HIS A 205 -3.10 23.69 -0.21
CA HIS A 205 -3.19 22.48 0.60
C HIS A 205 -2.24 22.53 1.81
N ASP A 206 -2.65 21.91 2.91
CA ASP A 206 -1.76 21.74 4.05
C ASP A 206 -0.87 20.52 3.84
N ARG A 207 0.44 20.73 3.97
CA ARG A 207 1.45 19.69 3.85
C ARG A 207 2.40 19.75 5.04
N LEU A 208 2.35 18.71 5.88
CA LEU A 208 3.20 18.59 7.06
C LEU A 208 4.00 17.29 6.97
N ARG A 209 5.32 17.40 7.07
CA ARG A 209 6.25 16.28 6.90
C ARG A 209 7.04 16.05 8.18
N TYR A 210 6.98 14.83 8.70
CA TYR A 210 7.97 14.30 9.61
C TYR A 210 9.17 13.83 8.79
N ARG A 211 10.35 14.38 9.06
CA ARG A 211 11.61 13.97 8.44
C ARG A 211 12.55 13.47 9.52
N ARG A 212 13.19 12.32 9.27
CA ARG A 212 14.18 11.76 10.18
C ARG A 212 15.42 12.66 10.24
N ASP A 213 15.89 12.93 11.45
CA ASP A 213 17.07 13.74 11.75
C ASP A 213 17.89 13.03 12.83
N GLY A 214 18.79 12.15 12.40
CA GLY A 214 19.47 11.20 13.28
C GLY A 214 18.47 10.25 13.97
N ALA A 215 18.46 10.27 15.31
CA ALA A 215 17.52 9.50 16.12
C ALA A 215 16.17 10.23 16.34
N ALA A 216 16.08 11.51 16.01
CA ALA A 216 14.89 12.34 16.22
C ALA A 216 14.06 12.51 14.93
N TRP A 217 12.88 13.07 15.10
CA TRP A 217 12.00 13.49 14.00
C TRP A 217 11.83 15.00 14.02
N ARG A 218 11.96 15.63 12.85
CA ARG A 218 11.67 17.05 12.65
C ARG A 218 10.37 17.21 11.89
N LEU A 219 9.45 18.02 12.43
CA LEU A 219 8.21 18.39 11.76
C LEU A 219 8.42 19.67 10.93
N GLU A 220 8.07 19.61 9.66
CA GLU A 220 8.27 20.70 8.69
C GLU A 220 6.97 20.95 7.91
N ARG A 221 6.70 22.21 7.56
CA ARG A 221 5.64 22.57 6.61
C ARG A 221 6.22 22.68 5.21
N LEU A 222 5.53 22.08 4.24
CA LEU A 222 5.86 22.21 2.83
C LEU A 222 4.86 23.14 2.14
N ALA A 223 5.31 23.85 1.10
CA ALA A 223 4.40 24.56 0.21
C ALA A 223 3.59 23.56 -0.63
N PRO A 224 2.31 23.84 -0.94
CA PRO A 224 1.47 23.01 -1.81
C PRO A 224 1.94 23.01 -3.26
#